data_AF-A0A965YN11-F1
#
_entry.id   AF-A0A965YN11-F1
#
_cell.length_a   1.000
_cell.length_b   1.000
_cell.length_c   1.000
_cell.angle_alpha   90.00
_cell.angle_beta   90.00
_cell.angle_gamma   90.00
#
_symmetry.space_group_name_H-M   'P 1'
#
loop_
_entity.id
_entity.type
_entity.pdbx_description
1 polymer ?
#
loop_
_entity_poly.entity_id
_entity_poly.type
_entity_poly.pdbx_seq_one_letter_code
_entity_poly.pdbx_strand_id
1 'polypeptide(L)'
;MGFFKSRKGSIISDYFNLLENVAGFSKGYMYEVSLYIDHLEITSLQKKTVLLNYEQITDVFYGVETELKEKSKSVIGRAVIGGLLFGTAGAVVGGISGDDTKKVKEHHFYFIISYTNSDSEDSYIQFEDTRVYRGLKLSNKLKELSNIQNMSNTDVHL
;
A
#
# COMPACT_ATOMS: atom_id res chain seq x y z
N MET A 1 12.76 -17.51 17.86
CA MET A 1 13.01 -16.15 18.39
C MET A 1 12.06 -15.19 17.70
N GLY A 2 11.22 -14.47 18.48
CA GLY A 2 10.49 -13.27 18.05
C GLY A 2 9.28 -13.45 17.11
N PHE A 3 8.20 -14.08 17.56
CA PHE A 3 6.89 -13.92 16.89
C PHE A 3 6.45 -12.46 17.04
N PHE A 4 6.45 -11.69 15.96
CA PHE A 4 5.75 -10.40 15.90
C PHE A 4 4.29 -10.67 16.22
N LYS A 5 3.90 -10.37 17.45
CA LYS A 5 2.55 -10.61 17.95
C LYS A 5 1.68 -9.56 17.29
N SER A 6 0.77 -9.99 16.41
CA SER A 6 -0.26 -9.10 15.87
C SER A 6 -0.91 -8.34 17.02
N ARG A 7 -1.28 -7.08 16.79
CA ARG A 7 -1.97 -6.27 17.80
C ARG A 7 -3.13 -7.06 18.41
N LYS A 8 -3.33 -6.95 19.73
CA LYS A 8 -4.35 -7.75 20.43
C LYS A 8 -5.72 -7.55 19.78
N GLY A 9 -6.32 -8.63 19.29
CA GLY A 9 -7.62 -8.63 18.62
C GLY A 9 -7.57 -8.44 17.09
N SER A 10 -6.42 -8.12 16.50
CA SER A 10 -6.29 -8.04 15.05
C SER A 10 -6.12 -9.43 14.43
N ILE A 11 -6.71 -9.59 13.24
CA ILE A 11 -6.57 -10.77 12.39
C ILE A 11 -5.12 -10.86 11.88
N ILE A 12 -4.62 -9.72 11.40
CA ILE A 12 -3.26 -9.56 10.89
C ILE A 12 -2.83 -8.11 11.07
N SER A 13 -1.55 -7.91 11.37
CA SER A 13 -0.93 -6.59 11.31
C SER A 13 0.49 -6.69 10.77
N ASP A 14 0.94 -5.60 10.16
CA ASP A 14 2.32 -5.38 9.74
C ASP A 14 2.66 -3.88 9.71
N TYR A 15 3.95 -3.55 9.66
CA TYR A 15 4.44 -2.18 9.65
C TYR A 15 4.90 -1.77 8.27
N PHE A 16 4.46 -0.60 7.81
CA PHE A 16 4.83 -0.02 6.53
C PHE A 16 5.33 1.42 6.68
N ASN A 17 6.18 1.87 5.76
CA ASN A 17 6.66 3.25 5.69
C ASN A 17 5.64 4.10 4.93
N LEU A 18 5.13 5.17 5.53
CA LEU A 18 4.14 6.04 4.88
C LEU A 18 4.83 6.98 3.89
N LEU A 19 4.30 7.09 2.66
CA LEU A 19 4.93 7.87 1.59
C LEU A 19 4.34 9.28 1.40
N GLU A 20 3.25 9.60 2.11
CA GLU A 20 2.56 10.88 2.01
C GLU A 20 2.14 11.44 3.38
N ASN A 21 1.79 12.73 3.43
CA ASN A 21 1.20 13.32 4.62
C ASN A 21 -0.32 13.20 4.51
N VAL A 22 -0.95 12.38 5.35
CA VAL A 22 -2.38 12.09 5.28
C VAL A 22 -2.96 11.81 6.67
N ALA A 23 -4.21 12.18 6.93
CA ALA A 23 -4.90 11.96 8.21
C ALA A 23 -4.12 12.47 9.46
N GLY A 24 -3.32 13.54 9.28
CA GLY A 24 -2.44 14.07 10.31
C GLY A 24 -1.29 13.12 10.70
N PHE A 25 -0.91 12.22 9.79
CA PHE A 25 0.31 11.43 9.81
C PHE A 25 1.34 12.05 8.87
N SER A 26 2.61 11.91 9.25
CA SER A 26 3.73 12.44 8.49
C SER A 26 4.41 11.34 7.67
N LYS A 27 4.80 11.67 6.44
CA LYS A 27 5.58 10.80 5.55
C LYS A 27 6.95 10.44 6.15
N GLY A 28 7.50 9.31 5.74
CA GLY A 28 8.82 8.80 6.15
C GLY A 28 8.85 8.12 7.52
N TYR A 29 7.69 7.93 8.14
CA TYR A 29 7.57 7.21 9.41
C TYR A 29 6.88 5.85 9.21
N MET A 30 7.17 4.92 10.12
CA MET A 30 6.52 3.62 10.15
C MET A 30 5.17 3.68 10.87
N TYR A 31 4.17 3.07 10.26
CA TYR A 31 2.84 2.89 10.84
C TYR A 31 2.46 1.42 10.81
N GLU A 32 1.80 0.97 11.88
CA GLU A 32 1.20 -0.37 11.90
C GLU A 32 -0.15 -0.31 11.21
N VAL A 33 -0.33 -1.13 10.18
CA VAL A 33 -1.66 -1.39 9.61
C VAL A 33 -2.19 -2.68 10.22
N SER A 34 -3.34 -2.60 10.87
CA SER A 34 -3.98 -3.72 11.55
C SER A 34 -5.38 -3.97 11.00
N LEU A 35 -5.69 -5.21 10.65
CA LEU A 35 -7.02 -5.62 10.20
C LEU A 35 -7.79 -6.24 11.35
N TYR A 36 -8.97 -5.71 11.63
CA TYR A 36 -9.94 -6.27 12.56
C TYR A 36 -11.11 -6.89 11.79
N ILE A 37 -12.09 -7.44 12.50
CA ILE A 37 -13.22 -8.13 11.87
C ILE A 37 -14.11 -7.17 11.07
N ASP A 38 -14.21 -5.91 11.50
CA ASP A 38 -15.15 -4.90 11.06
C ASP A 38 -14.48 -3.66 10.46
N HIS A 39 -13.20 -3.42 10.77
CA HIS A 39 -12.48 -2.23 10.31
C HIS A 39 -10.98 -2.47 10.17
N LEU A 40 -10.31 -1.52 9.50
CA LEU A 40 -8.86 -1.38 9.45
C LEU A 40 -8.42 -0.23 10.37
N GLU A 41 -7.31 -0.42 11.08
CA GLU A 41 -6.64 0.64 11.85
C GLU A 41 -5.24 0.93 11.30
N ILE A 42 -4.89 2.21 11.27
CA ILE A 42 -3.53 2.69 11.03
C ILE A 42 -3.03 3.37 12.30
N THR A 43 -1.96 2.85 12.88
CA THR A 43 -1.48 3.29 14.19
C THR A 43 -0.04 3.74 14.12
N SER A 44 0.23 4.94 14.65
CA SER A 44 1.57 5.46 14.81
C SER A 44 2.27 4.82 16.02
N LEU A 45 3.61 4.92 16.06
CA LEU A 45 4.40 4.49 17.22
C LEU A 45 3.99 5.22 18.52
N GLN A 46 3.42 6.42 18.41
CA GLN A 46 2.90 7.22 19.53
C GLN A 46 1.45 6.86 19.91
N LYS A 47 0.91 5.74 19.38
CA LYS A 47 -0.45 5.25 19.60
C LYS A 47 -1.58 6.14 19.08
N LYS A 48 -1.28 7.15 18.24
CA LYS A 48 -2.31 7.84 17.47
C LYS A 48 -2.86 6.86 16.44
N THR A 49 -4.19 6.69 16.41
CA THR A 49 -4.86 5.71 15.56
C THR A 49 -5.90 6.38 14.68
N VAL A 50 -5.95 5.96 13.43
CA VAL A 50 -7.01 6.30 12.48
C VAL A 50 -7.71 5.00 12.08
N LEU A 51 -9.04 5.05 12.01
CA LEU A 51 -9.89 3.93 11.65
C LEU A 51 -10.47 4.15 10.26
N LEU A 52 -10.52 3.09 9.46
CA LEU A 52 -11.17 3.07 8.15
C LEU A 52 -12.08 1.85 8.06
N ASN A 53 -13.36 2.08 7.76
CA ASN A 53 -14.32 0.99 7.57
C ASN A 53 -14.10 0.32 6.22
N TYR A 54 -14.34 -0.99 6.15
CA TYR A 54 -14.13 -1.74 4.90
C TYR A 54 -15.03 -1.26 3.75
N GLU A 55 -16.22 -0.76 4.07
CA GLU A 55 -17.16 -0.18 3.09
C GLU A 55 -16.62 1.09 2.40
N GLN A 56 -15.69 1.79 3.04
CA GLN A 56 -15.07 2.98 2.46
C GLN A 56 -13.97 2.63 1.47
N ILE A 57 -13.45 1.40 1.49
CA ILE A 57 -12.29 1.00 0.68
C ILE A 57 -12.78 0.61 -0.71
N THR A 58 -12.22 1.28 -1.73
CA THR A 58 -12.65 1.14 -3.13
C THR A 58 -11.68 0.33 -3.98
N ASP A 59 -10.39 0.34 -3.64
CA ASP A 59 -9.37 -0.49 -4.30
C ASP A 59 -8.18 -0.71 -3.35
N VAL A 60 -7.47 -1.83 -3.54
CA VAL A 60 -6.28 -2.18 -2.77
C VAL A 60 -5.23 -2.72 -3.73
N PHE A 61 -4.04 -2.14 -3.68
CA PHE A 61 -2.89 -2.59 -4.44
C PHE A 61 -1.75 -3.01 -3.50
N TYR A 62 -1.12 -4.13 -3.84
CA TYR A 62 0.16 -4.54 -3.26
C TYR A 62 1.02 -5.13 -4.37
N GLY A 63 2.22 -4.61 -4.56
CA GLY A 63 3.10 -5.03 -5.64
C GLY A 63 4.15 -3.98 -5.97
N VAL A 64 4.84 -4.14 -7.10
CA VAL A 64 5.88 -3.21 -7.56
C VAL A 64 5.31 -2.19 -8.55
N GLU A 65 5.99 -1.05 -8.75
CA GLU A 65 5.53 0.03 -9.63
C GLU A 65 5.17 -0.44 -11.06
N THR A 66 5.95 -1.37 -11.61
CA THR A 66 5.74 -1.88 -12.97
C THR A 66 4.39 -2.57 -13.16
N GLU A 67 3.83 -3.17 -12.11
CA GLU A 67 2.52 -3.85 -12.16
C GLU A 67 1.35 -2.86 -12.20
N LEU A 68 1.53 -1.62 -11.73
CA LEU A 68 0.46 -0.62 -11.76
C LEU A 68 0.29 0.05 -13.11
N LYS A 69 1.38 0.18 -13.89
CA LYS A 69 1.33 0.80 -15.23
C LYS A 69 0.40 0.02 -16.18
N GLU A 70 0.15 -1.25 -15.90
CA GLU A 70 -0.71 -2.13 -16.69
C GLU A 70 -2.20 -2.05 -16.25
N LYS A 71 -2.49 -1.53 -15.05
CA LYS A 71 -3.84 -1.54 -14.44
C LYS A 71 -4.54 -0.18 -14.53
N SER A 72 -4.90 0.27 -15.74
CA SER A 72 -5.45 1.62 -15.97
C SER A 72 -6.90 1.88 -15.52
N LYS A 73 -7.67 0.84 -15.14
CA LYS A 73 -9.12 0.96 -14.88
C LYS A 73 -9.49 1.39 -13.45
N SER A 74 -8.58 1.30 -12.47
CA SER A 74 -8.90 1.59 -11.06
C SER A 74 -8.48 3.00 -10.62
N VAL A 75 -8.98 3.44 -9.45
CA VAL A 75 -8.63 4.74 -8.83
C VAL A 75 -7.12 4.85 -8.66
N ILE A 76 -6.50 3.79 -8.13
CA ILE A 76 -5.04 3.69 -7.98
C ILE A 76 -4.37 3.82 -9.35
N GLY A 77 -4.79 3.04 -10.36
CA GLY A 77 -4.21 3.09 -11.70
C GLY A 77 -4.26 4.47 -12.36
N ARG A 78 -5.38 5.18 -12.21
CA ARG A 78 -5.53 6.56 -12.70
C ARG A 78 -4.59 7.53 -11.99
N ALA A 79 -4.44 7.39 -10.67
CA ALA A 79 -3.53 8.21 -9.89
C ALA A 79 -2.05 7.96 -10.26
N VAL A 80 -1.68 6.73 -10.63
CA VAL A 80 -0.35 6.41 -11.20
C VAL A 80 -0.15 7.11 -12.54
N ILE A 81 -1.10 6.98 -13.46
CA ILE A 81 -1.03 7.63 -14.78
C ILE A 81 -0.95 9.16 -14.64
N GLY A 82 -1.67 9.73 -13.67
CA GLY A 82 -1.65 11.16 -13.36
C GLY A 82 -0.38 11.63 -12.64
N GLY A 83 0.56 10.75 -12.32
CA GLY A 83 1.80 11.09 -11.59
C GLY A 83 1.59 11.46 -10.12
N LEU A 84 0.43 11.12 -9.55
CA LEU A 84 0.07 11.44 -8.16
C LEU A 84 0.59 10.38 -7.16
N LEU A 85 0.78 9.15 -7.62
CA LEU A 85 1.40 8.06 -6.85
C LEU A 85 2.89 7.90 -7.20
N PHE A 86 3.66 7.42 -6.21
CA PHE A 86 5.11 7.10 -6.29
C PHE A 86 6.12 8.25 -6.15
N GLY A 87 5.69 9.47 -5.84
CA GLY A 87 6.55 10.54 -5.29
C GLY A 87 7.90 10.79 -6.00
N THR A 88 8.85 11.43 -5.33
CA THR A 88 10.20 11.70 -5.89
C THR A 88 11.08 10.45 -5.97
N ALA A 89 10.67 9.33 -5.36
CA ALA A 89 11.40 8.06 -5.40
C ALA A 89 11.20 7.31 -6.73
N GLY A 90 10.11 7.59 -7.47
CA GLY A 90 9.87 7.09 -8.83
C GLY A 90 10.59 7.89 -9.93
N ALA A 91 11.32 8.96 -9.59
CA ALA A 91 12.28 9.53 -10.52
C ALA A 91 13.40 8.52 -10.69
N VAL A 92 13.35 7.71 -11.75
CA VAL A 92 14.56 7.11 -12.31
C VAL A 92 15.51 8.27 -12.51
N VAL A 93 16.46 8.43 -11.59
CA VAL A 93 17.55 9.37 -11.75
C VAL A 93 18.26 8.85 -12.99
N GLY A 94 18.02 9.52 -14.13
CA GLY A 94 18.86 9.50 -15.30
C GLY A 94 20.20 10.11 -14.95
N GLY A 95 20.89 9.50 -13.98
CA GLY A 95 22.23 9.82 -13.56
C GLY A 95 23.15 9.26 -14.62
N ILE A 96 23.54 10.13 -15.53
CA ILE A 96 24.82 10.04 -16.22
C ILE A 96 25.94 9.85 -15.18
N SER A 97 26.35 8.62 -14.93
CA SER A 97 27.63 8.34 -14.30
C SER A 97 28.12 7.01 -14.84
N GLY A 98 29.12 7.09 -15.72
CA GLY A 98 29.85 5.93 -16.19
C GLY A 98 30.56 5.30 -15.00
N ASP A 99 30.09 4.12 -14.61
CA ASP A 99 30.91 3.00 -14.17
C ASP A 99 29.97 1.78 -14.10
N ASP A 100 30.48 0.60 -14.46
CA ASP A 100 29.74 -0.66 -14.60
C ASP A 100 29.29 -1.25 -13.24
N THR A 101 28.74 -0.43 -12.34
CA THR A 101 28.10 -0.91 -11.12
C THR A 101 26.65 -1.26 -11.45
N LYS A 102 26.40 -2.56 -11.57
CA LYS A 102 25.08 -3.21 -11.66
C LYS A 102 24.03 -2.35 -10.98
N LYS A 103 23.09 -1.80 -11.76
CA LYS A 103 21.88 -1.17 -11.23
C LYS A 103 21.19 -2.20 -10.35
N VAL A 104 21.36 -2.09 -9.03
CA VAL A 104 20.54 -2.85 -8.08
C VAL A 104 19.14 -2.37 -8.38
N LYS A 105 18.33 -3.23 -9.01
CA LYS A 105 16.90 -2.98 -9.13
C LYS A 105 16.38 -3.03 -7.71
N GLU A 106 16.24 -1.87 -7.07
CA GLU A 106 15.56 -1.80 -5.80
C GLU A 106 14.09 -2.11 -6.08
N HIS A 107 13.67 -3.33 -5.72
CA HIS A 107 12.31 -3.79 -5.85
C HIS A 107 11.49 -3.19 -4.71
N HIS A 108 11.08 -1.94 -4.86
CA HIS A 108 10.18 -1.29 -3.91
C HIS A 108 8.79 -1.88 -4.04
N PHE A 109 8.32 -2.50 -2.95
CA PHE A 109 6.95 -2.96 -2.83
C PHE A 109 6.10 -1.84 -2.24
N TYR A 110 5.00 -1.57 -2.92
CA TYR A 110 4.05 -0.56 -2.51
C TYR A 110 2.76 -1.20 -2.03
N PHE A 111 2.21 -0.66 -0.97
CA PHE A 111 0.90 -1.01 -0.46
C PHE A 111 0.02 0.25 -0.49
N ILE A 112 -1.02 0.23 -1.32
CA ILE A 112 -1.87 1.39 -1.58
C ILE A 112 -3.31 1.02 -1.29
N ILE A 113 -3.99 1.86 -0.52
CA ILE A 113 -5.39 1.70 -0.16
C ILE A 113 -6.13 2.92 -0.71
N SER A 114 -7.03 2.72 -1.67
CA SER A 114 -7.97 3.75 -2.11
C SER A 114 -9.25 3.67 -1.30
N TYR A 115 -9.78 4.83 -0.95
CA TYR A 115 -10.98 4.92 -0.13
C TYR A 115 -11.77 6.19 -0.44
N THR A 116 -13.06 6.18 -0.12
CA THR A 116 -13.91 7.36 -0.15
C THR A 116 -13.86 8.06 1.21
N ASN A 117 -13.45 9.33 1.22
CA ASN A 117 -13.34 10.13 2.44
C ASN A 117 -14.72 10.63 2.93
N SER A 118 -14.74 11.36 4.04
CA SER A 118 -15.98 11.92 4.60
C SER A 118 -16.73 12.88 3.67
N ASP A 119 -16.01 13.50 2.73
CA ASP A 119 -16.54 14.45 1.76
C ASP A 119 -17.01 13.75 0.46
N SER A 120 -17.05 12.41 0.47
CA SER A 120 -17.39 11.57 -0.69
C SER A 120 -16.43 11.70 -1.87
N GLU A 121 -15.18 12.10 -1.60
CA GLU A 121 -14.12 12.19 -2.60
C GLU A 121 -13.21 10.97 -2.57
N ASP A 122 -12.74 10.56 -3.75
CA ASP A 122 -11.75 9.50 -3.89
C ASP A 122 -10.40 9.96 -3.35
N SER A 123 -9.91 9.25 -2.33
CA SER A 123 -8.63 9.47 -1.67
C SER A 123 -7.82 8.18 -1.65
N TYR A 124 -6.54 8.27 -1.31
CA TYR A 124 -5.68 7.11 -1.14
C TYR A 124 -4.68 7.30 -0.01
N ILE A 125 -4.14 6.18 0.47
CA ILE A 125 -2.99 6.14 1.38
C ILE A 125 -1.95 5.22 0.76
N GLN A 126 -0.75 5.75 0.56
CA GLN A 126 0.37 5.03 -0.02
C GLN A 126 1.44 4.71 1.03
N PHE A 127 1.81 3.44 1.08
CA PHE A 127 2.91 2.93 1.88
C PHE A 127 3.95 2.20 1.03
N GLU A 128 5.16 2.12 1.57
CA GLU A 128 6.23 1.25 1.12
C GLU A 128 6.42 0.10 2.13
N ASP A 129 6.40 -1.13 1.62
CA ASP A 129 6.76 -2.32 2.40
C ASP A 129 8.27 -2.55 2.32
N THR A 130 9.00 -1.95 3.26
CA THR A 130 10.45 -2.08 3.37
C THR A 130 10.88 -3.44 3.94
N ARG A 131 9.95 -4.23 4.48
CA ARG A 131 10.24 -5.49 5.18
C ARG A 131 9.86 -6.70 4.34
N VAL A 132 8.88 -6.55 3.45
CA VAL A 132 8.32 -7.57 2.56
C VAL A 132 7.96 -8.86 3.32
N TYR A 133 7.41 -8.69 4.54
CA TYR A 133 7.22 -9.81 5.47
C TYR A 133 5.80 -10.40 5.38
N ARG A 134 4.77 -9.62 5.76
CA ARG A 134 3.36 -10.03 5.68
C ARG A 134 2.53 -9.13 4.77
N GLY A 135 3.14 -8.15 4.08
CA GLY A 135 2.45 -7.21 3.20
C GLY A 135 1.46 -7.86 2.24
N LEU A 136 1.89 -8.86 1.46
CA LEU A 136 1.02 -9.58 0.52
C LEU A 136 -0.15 -10.29 1.23
N LYS A 137 0.11 -10.92 2.38
CA LYS A 137 -0.94 -11.62 3.16
C LYS A 137 -1.95 -10.63 3.73
N LEU A 138 -1.46 -9.49 4.22
CA LEU A 138 -2.29 -8.42 4.75
C LEU A 138 -3.15 -7.80 3.64
N SER A 139 -2.58 -7.48 2.48
CA SER A 139 -3.31 -6.90 1.36
C SER A 139 -4.37 -7.84 0.81
N ASN A 140 -4.07 -9.13 0.70
CA ASN A 140 -5.05 -10.12 0.23
C ASN A 140 -6.19 -10.28 1.24
N LYS A 141 -5.89 -10.26 2.54
CA LYS A 141 -6.93 -10.31 3.58
C LYS A 141 -7.78 -9.04 3.60
N LEU A 142 -7.17 -7.88 3.37
CA LEU A 142 -7.91 -6.62 3.24
C LEU A 142 -8.88 -6.65 2.07
N LYS A 143 -8.44 -7.13 0.89
CA LYS A 143 -9.33 -7.29 -0.28
C LYS A 143 -10.53 -8.19 0.01
N GLU A 144 -10.29 -9.31 0.69
CA GLU A 144 -11.36 -10.24 1.12
C GLU A 144 -12.37 -9.53 2.03
N LEU A 145 -11.90 -8.79 3.04
CA LEU A 145 -12.75 -8.10 4.01
C LEU A 145 -13.49 -6.90 3.40
N SER A 146 -12.91 -6.24 2.41
CA SER A 146 -13.52 -5.14 1.65
C SER A 146 -14.39 -5.60 0.48
N ASN A 147 -14.57 -6.92 0.27
CA ASN A 147 -15.30 -7.49 -0.86
C ASN A 147 -14.81 -6.98 -2.23
N ILE A 148 -13.51 -6.65 -2.33
CA ILE A 148 -12.89 -6.24 -3.58
C ILE A 148 -12.58 -7.50 -4.36
N GLN A 149 -13.35 -7.74 -5.43
CA GLN A 149 -13.13 -8.89 -6.30
C GLN A 149 -11.72 -8.82 -6.90
N ASN A 150 -10.94 -9.88 -6.69
CA ASN A 150 -9.66 -10.04 -7.38
C ASN A 150 -9.93 -10.16 -8.88
N MET A 151 -9.80 -9.07 -9.64
CA MET A 151 -9.53 -9.16 -11.08
C MET A 151 -8.08 -9.60 -11.29
N SER A 152 -7.77 -10.83 -10.91
CA SER A 152 -6.65 -11.56 -11.50
C SER A 152 -7.20 -12.45 -12.60
N ASN A 153 -7.45 -11.87 -13.78
CA ASN A 153 -7.51 -12.67 -14.99
C ASN A 153 -6.08 -13.19 -15.24
N THR A 154 -5.75 -14.33 -14.63
CA THR A 154 -4.66 -15.17 -15.10
C THR A 154 -5.28 -16.19 -16.05
N ASP A 155 -5.79 -15.71 -17.18
CA ASP A 155 -6.01 -16.58 -18.33
C ASP A 155 -4.68 -16.65 -19.09
N VAL A 156 -3.74 -17.44 -18.54
CA VAL A 156 -2.69 -18.03 -19.37
C VAL A 156 -3.31 -19.29 -19.96
N HIS A 157 -3.95 -19.12 -21.12
CA HIS A 157 -4.23 -20.25 -21.99
C HIS A 157 -2.88 -20.78 -22.51
N LEU A 158 -2.59 -22.05 -22.17
CA LEU A 158 -1.58 -22.88 -22.83
C LEU A 158 -1.89 -23.06 -24.32
#